data_AF-A0A8J4QQW9-F1
#
_entry.id   AF-A0A8J4QQW9-F1
#
_cell.length_a   1.000
_cell.length_b   1.000
_cell.length_c   1.000
_cell.angle_alpha   90.00
_cell.angle_beta   90.00
_cell.angle_gamma   90.00
#
_symmetry.space_group_name_H-M   'P 1'
#
loop_
_entity.id
_entity.type
_entity.pdbx_description
1 polymer ?
#
loop_
_entity_poly.entity_id
_entity_poly.type
_entity_poly.pdbx_seq_one_letter_code
_entity_poly.pdbx_strand_id
1 'polypeptide(L)'
;MQEISNKSTKSHSTALVLLNTRTMSGYKSIEEMLKPNSKAQWGNQFAFLHVPMPELKDHKSPNPLDFVLAASKIIKKKKTSLGIYLTGRVLEIVKKLRGPEAAARFVHGTLKNSSLSISNVIGPMEQVSLDNHPIKGLYFMVLGVPQNLIITIVSYMGSMRISAVMEKGFLDPQRFKSCVENAFEIILKAADGEIPI
;
A
#
# COMPACT_ATOMS: atom_id res chain seq x y z
N MET A 1 -24.59 12.66 5.67
CA MET A 1 -25.45 11.53 5.26
C MET A 1 -24.63 10.67 4.30
N GLN A 2 -24.27 9.43 4.66
CA GLN A 2 -23.54 8.54 3.76
C GLN A 2 -24.51 8.05 2.68
N GLU A 3 -24.36 8.51 1.44
CA GLU A 3 -25.03 7.90 0.29
C GLU A 3 -24.35 6.55 -0.02
N ILE A 4 -24.92 5.47 0.49
CA ILE A 4 -24.50 4.11 0.14
C ILE A 4 -25.35 3.70 -1.07
N SER A 5 -24.76 3.77 -2.26
CA SER A 5 -25.39 3.23 -3.47
C SER A 5 -25.28 1.70 -3.47
N ASN A 6 -26.41 0.99 -3.55
CA ASN A 6 -26.48 -0.46 -3.72
C ASN A 6 -25.74 -0.98 -4.97
N LYS A 7 -25.36 -0.09 -5.91
CA LYS A 7 -24.56 -0.42 -7.09
C LYS A 7 -23.07 -0.57 -6.75
N SER A 8 -22.59 0.15 -5.72
CA SER A 8 -21.18 0.15 -5.29
C SER A 8 -20.77 -1.14 -4.55
N THR A 9 -21.71 -1.87 -3.97
CA THR A 9 -21.42 -3.16 -3.30
C THR A 9 -21.20 -4.31 -4.29
N LYS A 10 -21.63 -4.14 -5.55
CA LYS A 10 -21.49 -5.13 -6.63
C LYS A 10 -20.32 -4.84 -7.58
N SER A 11 -19.66 -3.70 -7.43
CA SER A 11 -18.50 -3.34 -8.26
C SER A 11 -17.24 -4.03 -7.75
N HIS A 12 -16.57 -4.78 -8.63
CA HIS A 12 -15.27 -5.37 -8.32
C HIS A 12 -14.18 -4.29 -8.35
N SER A 13 -13.48 -4.11 -7.24
CA SER A 13 -12.30 -3.26 -7.13
C SER A 13 -11.09 -4.11 -6.76
N THR A 14 -9.96 -3.88 -7.39
CA THR A 14 -8.70 -4.58 -7.08
C THR A 14 -7.64 -3.58 -6.68
N ALA A 15 -7.14 -3.70 -5.46
CA ALA A 15 -6.00 -2.94 -5.00
C ALA A 15 -4.70 -3.65 -5.39
N LEU A 16 -3.73 -2.90 -5.91
CA LEU A 16 -2.36 -3.34 -6.03
C LEU A 16 -1.62 -3.01 -4.73
N VAL A 17 -1.34 -4.02 -3.91
CA VAL A 17 -0.61 -3.85 -2.65
C VAL A 17 0.87 -4.04 -2.92
N LEU A 18 1.66 -2.99 -2.74
CA LEU A 18 3.11 -3.01 -2.89
C LEU A 18 3.76 -3.40 -1.56
N LEU A 19 4.69 -4.33 -1.63
CA LEU A 19 5.41 -4.87 -0.49
C LEU A 19 6.89 -4.55 -0.63
N ASN A 20 7.49 -4.01 0.42
CA ASN A 20 8.93 -3.90 0.50
C ASN A 20 9.53 -5.31 0.66
N THR A 21 10.42 -5.70 -0.24
CA THR A 21 11.12 -6.99 -0.20
C THR A 21 12.55 -6.88 0.32
N ARG A 22 12.98 -5.68 0.70
CA ARG A 22 14.30 -5.48 1.29
C ARG A 22 14.39 -6.21 2.63
N THR A 23 15.40 -7.06 2.78
CA THR A 23 15.76 -7.66 4.06
C THR A 23 16.29 -6.55 4.96
N MET A 24 15.45 -6.04 5.86
CA MET A 24 15.83 -4.94 6.76
C MET A 24 16.65 -5.49 7.94
N SER A 25 17.93 -5.13 8.02
CA SER A 25 18.71 -5.20 9.25
C SER A 25 19.49 -3.89 9.44
N GLY A 26 18.88 -2.94 10.15
CA GLY A 26 19.48 -1.65 10.47
C GLY A 26 19.76 -0.73 9.28
N TYR A 27 20.36 0.42 9.58
CA TYR A 27 20.84 1.36 8.58
C TYR A 27 22.04 0.79 7.81
N LYS A 28 22.11 1.10 6.51
CA LYS A 28 23.20 0.73 5.61
C LYS A 28 23.65 1.95 4.84
N SER A 29 24.96 2.22 4.82
CA SER A 29 25.51 3.31 4.01
C SER A 29 25.34 3.00 2.53
N ILE A 30 25.27 4.04 1.69
CA ILE A 30 25.15 3.88 0.24
C ILE A 30 26.31 3.03 -0.30
N GLU A 31 27.53 3.26 0.21
CA GLU A 31 28.72 2.48 -0.14
C GLU A 31 28.57 0.99 0.17
N GLU A 32 27.99 0.63 1.32
CA GLU A 32 27.67 -0.77 1.65
C GLU A 32 26.59 -1.35 0.73
N MET A 33 25.61 -0.55 0.32
CA MET A 33 24.51 -0.98 -0.56
C MET A 33 24.95 -1.18 -2.02
N LEU A 34 26.03 -0.51 -2.45
CA LEU A 34 26.58 -0.62 -3.80
C LEU A 34 27.55 -1.81 -3.96
N LYS A 35 28.00 -2.43 -2.86
CA LYS A 35 28.88 -3.60 -2.92
C LYS A 35 28.19 -4.78 -3.63
N PRO A 36 28.92 -5.53 -4.49
CA PRO A 36 28.41 -6.77 -5.07
C PRO A 36 27.94 -7.72 -3.97
N ASN A 37 26.80 -8.39 -4.18
CA ASN A 37 26.20 -9.34 -3.23
C ASN A 37 25.81 -8.75 -1.86
N SER A 38 25.67 -7.42 -1.75
CA SER A 38 25.11 -6.81 -0.54
C SER A 38 23.71 -7.38 -0.25
N LYS A 39 23.45 -7.73 1.01
CA LYS A 39 22.12 -8.19 1.46
C LYS A 39 21.05 -7.10 1.34
N ALA A 40 21.46 -5.84 1.20
CA ALA A 40 20.59 -4.68 1.04
C ALA A 40 21.07 -3.85 -0.17
N GLN A 41 20.86 -4.37 -1.38
CA GLN A 41 21.26 -3.67 -2.61
C GLN A 41 20.56 -2.31 -2.76
N TRP A 42 21.30 -1.37 -3.35
CA TRP A 42 20.77 -0.05 -3.70
C TRP A 42 19.60 -0.15 -4.71
N GLY A 43 18.61 0.72 -4.54
CA GLY A 43 17.42 0.79 -5.39
C GLY A 43 16.14 0.23 -4.77
N ASN A 44 15.04 0.35 -5.52
CA ASN A 44 13.71 -0.06 -5.08
C ASN A 44 13.55 -1.58 -5.20
N GLN A 45 13.43 -2.24 -4.05
CA GLN A 45 13.20 -3.68 -3.94
C GLN A 45 11.77 -3.89 -3.46
N PHE A 46 10.90 -4.27 -4.39
CA PHE A 46 9.49 -4.45 -4.08
C PHE A 46 8.90 -5.64 -4.82
N ALA A 47 7.82 -6.16 -4.25
CA ALA A 47 6.88 -7.06 -4.89
C ALA A 47 5.50 -6.40 -4.86
N PHE A 48 4.55 -6.98 -5.59
CA PHE A 48 3.17 -6.50 -5.57
C PHE A 48 2.18 -7.66 -5.55
N LEU A 49 1.03 -7.41 -4.93
CA LEU A 49 -0.07 -8.35 -4.83
C LEU A 49 -1.35 -7.68 -5.35
N HIS A 50 -2.04 -8.35 -6.28
CA HIS A 50 -3.42 -7.99 -6.61
C HIS A 50 -4.33 -8.50 -5.50
N VAL A 51 -4.94 -7.59 -4.75
CA VAL A 51 -5.85 -7.88 -3.64
C VAL A 51 -7.24 -7.41 -4.06
N PRO A 52 -8.17 -8.32 -4.39
CA PRO A 52 -9.55 -7.93 -4.62
C PRO A 52 -10.13 -7.39 -3.32
N MET A 53 -10.83 -6.27 -3.40
CA MET A 53 -11.52 -5.68 -2.26
C MET A 53 -12.63 -6.65 -1.81
N PRO A 54 -12.74 -6.99 -0.51
CA PRO A 54 -13.86 -7.79 -0.03
C PRO A 54 -15.18 -7.09 -0.35
N GLU A 55 -16.23 -7.88 -0.55
CA GLU A 55 -17.58 -7.34 -0.63
C GLU A 55 -18.02 -6.84 0.74
N LEU A 56 -18.64 -5.66 0.79
CA LEU A 56 -19.36 -5.21 1.97
C LEU A 56 -20.66 -6.02 2.04
N LYS A 57 -20.74 -6.93 3.02
CA LYS A 57 -21.98 -7.68 3.29
C LYS A 57 -23.07 -6.74 3.82
N ASP A 58 -24.32 -7.10 3.54
CA ASP A 58 -25.62 -6.49 3.86
C ASP A 58 -25.71 -5.16 4.64
N HIS A 59 -26.65 -4.29 4.24
CA HIS A 59 -26.72 -2.86 4.60
C HIS A 59 -27.26 -2.54 6.00
N LYS A 60 -27.71 -3.53 6.77
CA LYS A 60 -28.49 -3.28 8.00
C LYS A 60 -27.64 -3.21 9.28
N SER A 61 -26.50 -3.91 9.34
CA SER A 61 -25.49 -3.79 10.42
C SER A 61 -24.35 -4.81 10.20
N PRO A 62 -23.49 -4.66 9.19
CA PRO A 62 -22.36 -5.56 9.04
C PRO A 62 -21.30 -5.18 10.08
N ASN A 63 -20.82 -6.17 10.85
CA ASN A 63 -19.64 -6.00 11.67
C ASN A 63 -18.49 -5.43 10.81
N PRO A 64 -18.00 -4.20 11.05
CA PRO A 64 -16.95 -3.61 10.22
C PRO A 64 -15.64 -4.41 10.31
N LEU A 65 -15.45 -5.19 11.38
CA LEU A 65 -14.30 -6.08 11.54
C LEU A 65 -14.32 -7.24 10.54
N ASP A 66 -15.49 -7.70 10.08
CA ASP A 66 -15.58 -8.80 9.11
C ASP A 66 -14.88 -8.43 7.80
N PHE A 67 -15.03 -7.18 7.36
CA PHE A 67 -14.35 -6.66 6.18
C PHE A 67 -12.84 -6.66 6.38
N VAL A 68 -12.36 -6.17 7.52
CA VAL A 68 -10.93 -6.12 7.87
C VAL A 68 -10.34 -7.53 7.94
N LEU A 69 -11.05 -8.47 8.58
CA LEU A 69 -10.64 -9.87 8.69
C LEU A 69 -10.61 -10.57 7.34
N ALA A 70 -11.60 -10.32 6.48
CA ALA A 70 -11.64 -10.84 5.12
C ALA A 70 -10.45 -10.32 4.29
N ALA A 71 -10.19 -9.01 4.31
CA ALA A 71 -9.03 -8.42 3.65
C ALA A 71 -7.71 -9.01 4.18
N SER A 72 -7.57 -9.11 5.51
CA SER A 72 -6.41 -9.69 6.18
C SER A 72 -6.17 -11.14 5.76
N LYS A 73 -7.23 -11.96 5.67
CA LYS A 73 -7.15 -13.36 5.22
C LYS A 73 -6.67 -13.47 3.77
N ILE A 74 -7.19 -12.63 2.87
CA ILE A 74 -6.76 -12.59 1.46
C ILE A 74 -5.28 -12.19 1.36
N ILE A 75 -4.87 -11.14 2.07
CA ILE A 75 -3.49 -10.64 2.07
C ILE A 75 -2.54 -11.70 2.64
N LYS A 76 -2.86 -12.29 3.79
CA LYS A 76 -2.05 -13.36 4.42
C LYS A 76 -1.89 -14.55 3.48
N LYS A 77 -2.97 -15.03 2.87
CA LYS A 77 -2.93 -16.14 1.89
C LYS A 77 -2.04 -15.81 0.69
N LYS A 78 -2.15 -14.60 0.14
CA LYS A 78 -1.28 -14.16 -0.97
C LYS A 78 0.17 -13.98 -0.53
N LYS A 79 0.41 -13.55 0.71
CA LYS A 79 1.74 -13.37 1.27
C LYS A 79 2.47 -14.68 1.51
N THR A 80 1.76 -15.71 1.98
CA THR A 80 2.32 -17.06 2.16
C THR A 80 2.46 -17.83 0.86
N SER A 81 1.89 -17.33 -0.25
CA SER A 81 2.08 -17.94 -1.56
C SER A 81 3.48 -17.63 -2.11
N LEU A 82 4.01 -18.52 -2.95
CA LEU A 82 5.23 -18.29 -3.73
C LEU A 82 5.15 -17.03 -4.63
N GLY A 83 3.96 -16.46 -4.83
CA GLY A 83 3.72 -15.29 -5.69
C GLY A 83 4.52 -14.04 -5.33
N ILE A 84 4.84 -13.81 -4.05
CA ILE A 84 5.71 -12.66 -3.67
C ILE A 84 7.13 -12.86 -4.18
N TYR A 85 7.69 -14.05 -3.96
CA TYR A 85 9.05 -14.36 -4.40
C TYR A 85 9.12 -14.38 -5.94
N LEU A 86 8.08 -14.92 -6.59
CA LEU A 86 8.02 -15.01 -8.04
C LEU A 86 7.86 -13.64 -8.72
N THR A 87 7.09 -12.70 -8.18
CA THR A 87 6.90 -11.38 -8.83
C THR A 87 8.19 -10.56 -8.88
N GLY A 88 8.93 -10.49 -7.77
CA GLY A 88 10.24 -9.84 -7.75
C GLY A 88 11.23 -10.49 -8.72
N ARG A 89 11.28 -11.83 -8.74
CA ARG A 89 12.13 -12.60 -9.67
C ARG A 89 11.74 -12.44 -11.14
N VAL A 90 10.44 -12.43 -11.45
CA VAL A 90 9.95 -12.20 -12.81
C VAL A 90 10.38 -10.81 -13.29
N LEU A 91 10.28 -9.78 -12.44
CA LEU A 91 10.73 -8.45 -12.80
C LEU A 91 12.25 -8.41 -13.07
N GLU A 92 13.05 -9.08 -12.24
CA GLU A 92 14.50 -9.23 -12.48
C GLU A 92 14.79 -9.96 -13.80
N ILE A 93 14.08 -11.05 -14.08
CA ILE A 93 14.25 -11.85 -15.30
C ILE A 93 13.87 -11.03 -16.53
N VAL A 94 12.73 -10.33 -16.51
CA VAL A 94 12.30 -9.45 -17.60
C VAL A 94 13.34 -8.36 -17.84
N LYS A 95 13.85 -7.73 -16.77
CA LYS A 95 14.90 -6.72 -16.86
C LYS A 95 16.18 -7.29 -17.48
N LYS A 96 16.62 -8.49 -17.09
CA LYS A 96 17.84 -9.13 -17.61
C LYS A 96 17.71 -9.58 -19.06
N LEU A 97 16.56 -10.15 -19.45
CA LEU A 97 16.37 -10.74 -20.77
C LEU A 97 15.89 -9.73 -21.82
N ARG A 98 15.07 -8.75 -21.42
CA ARG A 98 14.37 -7.84 -22.34
C ARG A 98 14.68 -6.37 -22.10
N GLY A 99 15.58 -6.07 -21.16
CA GLY A 99 16.00 -4.72 -20.84
C GLY A 99 15.06 -3.97 -19.88
N PRO A 100 15.51 -2.80 -19.40
CA PRO A 100 14.78 -1.99 -18.44
C PRO A 100 13.46 -1.43 -18.97
N GLU A 101 13.35 -1.13 -20.27
CA GLU A 101 12.13 -0.61 -20.90
C GLU A 101 11.01 -1.64 -20.87
N ALA A 102 11.32 -2.91 -21.13
CA ALA A 102 10.35 -3.99 -21.06
C ALA A 102 9.86 -4.21 -19.63
N ALA A 103 10.77 -4.14 -18.65
CA ALA A 103 10.43 -4.22 -17.23
C ALA A 103 9.52 -3.04 -16.80
N ALA A 104 9.84 -1.83 -17.26
CA ALA A 104 9.03 -0.64 -17.01
C ALA A 104 7.62 -0.77 -17.62
N ARG A 105 7.50 -1.25 -18.87
CA ARG A 105 6.20 -1.52 -19.51
C ARG A 105 5.38 -2.56 -18.75
N PHE A 106 6.02 -3.62 -18.24
CA PHE A 106 5.36 -4.64 -17.43
C PHE A 106 4.80 -4.08 -16.12
N VAL A 107 5.59 -3.27 -15.40
CA VAL A 107 5.14 -2.60 -14.17
C VAL A 107 4.03 -1.59 -14.47
N HIS A 108 4.19 -0.80 -15.53
CA HIS A 108 3.19 0.18 -15.96
C HIS A 108 1.86 -0.50 -16.32
N GLY A 109 1.88 -1.58 -17.10
CA GLY A 109 0.68 -2.34 -17.43
C GLY A 109 0.02 -2.96 -16.21
N THR A 110 0.81 -3.44 -15.24
CA THR A 110 0.29 -3.94 -13.96
C THR A 110 -0.46 -2.86 -13.19
N LEU A 111 0.14 -1.67 -13.04
CA LEU A 111 -0.46 -0.54 -12.34
C LEU A 111 -1.75 -0.08 -13.02
N LYS A 112 -1.72 0.06 -14.36
CA LYS A 112 -2.85 0.51 -15.18
C LYS A 112 -4.08 -0.40 -15.04
N ASN A 113 -3.88 -1.70 -14.81
CA ASN A 113 -4.96 -2.69 -14.72
C ASN A 113 -5.49 -2.89 -13.29
N SER A 114 -5.18 -1.98 -12.36
CA SER A 114 -5.64 -2.03 -10.98
C SER A 114 -6.40 -0.75 -10.60
N SER A 115 -7.36 -0.87 -9.67
CA SER A 115 -8.25 0.24 -9.29
C SER A 115 -7.56 1.28 -8.41
N LEU A 116 -6.64 0.85 -7.55
CA LEU A 116 -5.82 1.70 -6.68
C LEU A 116 -4.53 1.01 -6.27
N SER A 117 -3.55 1.76 -5.79
CA SER A 117 -2.33 1.22 -5.16
C SER A 117 -2.29 1.53 -3.68
N ILE A 118 -1.78 0.58 -2.91
CA ILE A 118 -1.44 0.79 -1.50
C ILE A 118 0.02 0.40 -1.30
N SER A 119 0.83 1.31 -0.80
CA SER A 119 2.24 1.06 -0.45
C SER A 119 2.46 1.37 1.02
N ASN A 120 3.19 0.49 1.72
CA ASN A 120 3.53 0.70 3.13
C ASN A 120 5.04 0.51 3.35
N VAL A 121 5.65 1.43 4.10
CA VAL A 121 7.06 1.38 4.49
C VAL A 121 7.18 1.68 5.99
N ILE A 122 7.83 0.77 6.72
CA ILE A 122 8.22 1.03 8.11
C ILE A 122 9.41 1.97 8.08
N GLY A 123 9.23 3.19 8.58
CA GLY A 123 10.31 4.17 8.72
C GLY A 123 10.99 4.09 10.10
N PRO A 124 11.96 4.99 10.35
CA PRO A 124 12.78 5.00 11.56
C PRO A 124 11.96 5.17 12.84
N MET A 125 12.40 4.51 13.91
CA MET A 125 11.88 4.72 15.26
C MET A 125 12.58 5.87 15.96
N GLU A 126 13.84 6.11 15.58
CA GLU A 126 14.68 7.19 16.06
C GLU A 126 14.39 8.50 15.32
N GLN A 127 14.62 9.62 16.02
CA GLN A 127 14.57 10.95 15.43
C GLN A 127 15.70 11.09 14.41
N VAL A 128 15.35 11.31 13.13
CA VAL A 128 16.32 11.62 12.08
C VAL A 128 16.40 13.14 11.87
N SER A 129 17.51 13.56 11.27
CA SER A 129 17.77 14.96 10.90
C SER A 129 18.07 15.09 9.42
N LEU A 130 17.68 16.22 8.84
CA LEU A 130 18.07 16.65 7.51
C LEU A 130 18.92 17.89 7.66
N ASP A 131 20.17 17.84 7.20
CA ASP A 131 21.12 18.95 7.35
C ASP A 131 21.21 19.45 8.80
N ASN A 132 21.40 18.52 9.75
CA ASN A 132 21.40 18.77 11.20
C ASN A 132 20.11 19.35 11.80
N HIS A 133 19.02 19.45 11.04
CA HIS A 133 17.71 19.86 11.54
C HIS A 133 16.81 18.64 11.78
N PRO A 134 16.30 18.41 13.01
CA PRO A 134 15.43 17.28 13.29
C PRO A 134 14.12 17.40 12.50
N ILE A 135 13.76 16.36 11.74
CA ILE A 135 12.51 16.37 10.98
C ILE A 135 11.34 15.96 11.86
N LYS A 136 10.24 16.70 11.80
CA LYS A 136 9.01 16.30 12.53
C LYS A 136 8.34 15.11 11.88
N GLY A 137 8.61 14.87 10.60
CA GLY A 137 7.97 13.80 9.88
C GLY A 137 8.49 13.47 8.52
N LEU A 138 8.02 12.32 8.05
CA LEU A 138 8.36 11.75 6.76
C LEU A 138 7.07 11.38 6.03
N TYR A 139 7.03 11.71 4.75
CA TYR A 139 6.01 11.27 3.80
C TYR A 139 6.74 10.77 2.56
N PHE A 140 6.19 9.76 1.88
CA PHE A 140 6.69 9.37 0.56
C PHE A 140 5.51 9.20 -0.38
N MET A 141 5.68 9.64 -1.62
CA MET A 141 4.67 9.52 -2.66
C MET A 141 5.28 8.90 -3.91
N VAL A 142 4.47 8.12 -4.61
CA VAL A 142 4.78 7.65 -5.97
C VAL A 142 3.97 8.49 -6.94
N LEU A 143 4.65 9.19 -7.84
CA LEU A 143 4.03 10.08 -8.84
C LEU A 143 4.34 9.59 -10.25
N GLY A 144 3.53 10.01 -11.24
CA GLY A 144 3.77 9.70 -12.65
C GLY A 144 3.46 8.25 -13.06
N VAL A 145 2.73 7.51 -12.23
CA VAL A 145 2.25 6.15 -12.53
C VAL A 145 0.80 6.18 -13.04
N PRO A 146 0.36 5.21 -13.87
CA PRO A 146 -0.95 5.22 -14.50
C PRO A 146 -2.05 4.79 -13.50
N GLN A 147 -2.30 5.62 -12.48
CA GLN A 147 -3.21 5.25 -11.40
C GLN A 147 -3.96 6.44 -10.82
N ASN A 148 -5.28 6.28 -10.72
CA ASN A 148 -6.21 7.31 -10.29
C ASN A 148 -6.20 7.56 -8.77
N LEU A 149 -5.79 6.57 -7.99
CA LEU A 149 -5.68 6.64 -6.54
C LEU A 149 -4.47 5.84 -6.05
N ILE A 150 -3.60 6.50 -5.30
CA ILE A 150 -2.40 5.91 -4.69
C ILE A 150 -2.40 6.29 -3.22
N ILE A 151 -2.36 5.29 -2.35
CA ILE A 151 -2.27 5.45 -0.91
C ILE A 151 -0.89 5.00 -0.46
N THR A 152 -0.15 5.88 0.22
CA THR A 152 1.13 5.55 0.82
C THR A 152 1.05 5.69 2.34
N ILE A 153 1.70 4.77 3.03
CA ILE A 153 1.70 4.68 4.48
C ILE A 153 3.14 4.59 4.95
N VAL A 154 3.54 5.47 5.85
CA VAL A 154 4.87 5.44 6.49
C VAL A 154 4.77 5.63 7.99
N SER A 155 5.45 4.79 8.75
CA SER A 155 5.64 5.00 10.19
C SER A 155 6.91 5.80 10.44
N TYR A 156 6.88 6.74 11.37
CA TYR A 156 8.05 7.47 11.83
C TYR A 156 7.89 7.85 13.30
N MET A 157 8.86 7.49 14.14
CA MET A 157 8.83 7.73 15.59
C MET A 157 7.50 7.30 16.25
N GLY A 158 7.05 6.08 15.95
CA GLY A 158 5.79 5.54 16.46
C GLY A 158 4.51 6.16 15.86
N SER A 159 4.63 7.20 15.03
CA SER A 159 3.47 7.85 14.38
C SER A 159 3.29 7.34 12.95
N MET A 160 2.09 6.87 12.62
CA MET A 160 1.73 6.47 11.27
C MET A 160 1.23 7.68 10.47
N ARG A 161 1.72 7.82 9.23
CA ARG A 161 1.28 8.85 8.29
C ARG A 161 0.73 8.21 7.05
N ILE A 162 -0.47 8.63 6.67
CA ILE A 162 -1.16 8.18 5.46
C ILE A 162 -1.20 9.36 4.50
N SER A 163 -0.92 9.10 3.23
CA SER A 163 -1.05 10.10 2.17
C SER A 163 -1.73 9.50 0.97
N ALA A 164 -2.56 10.29 0.31
CA ALA A 164 -3.30 9.89 -0.88
C ALA A 164 -2.97 10.85 -2.01
N VAL A 165 -2.55 10.31 -3.16
CA VAL A 165 -2.52 11.02 -4.44
C VAL A 165 -3.72 10.55 -5.24
N MET A 166 -4.42 11.51 -5.83
CA MET A 166 -5.66 11.29 -6.56
C MET A 166 -5.58 12.04 -7.88
N GLU A 167 -6.09 11.43 -8.96
CA GLU A 167 -6.26 12.13 -10.22
C GLU A 167 -7.25 13.29 -10.05
N LYS A 168 -6.91 14.45 -10.62
CA LYS A 168 -7.74 15.66 -10.51
C LYS A 168 -9.13 15.41 -11.12
N GLY A 169 -10.17 15.66 -10.33
CA GLY A 169 -11.56 15.47 -10.75
C GLY A 169 -12.06 14.02 -10.67
N PHE A 170 -11.21 13.06 -10.30
CA PHE A 170 -11.63 11.67 -10.12
C PHE A 170 -12.43 11.46 -8.82
N LEU A 171 -11.97 12.05 -7.72
CA LEU A 171 -12.60 11.99 -6.40
C LEU A 171 -12.49 13.35 -5.72
N ASP A 172 -13.50 13.71 -4.91
CA ASP A 172 -13.42 14.87 -4.02
C ASP A 172 -12.48 14.56 -2.84
N PRO A 173 -11.35 15.30 -2.68
CA PRO A 173 -10.36 14.96 -1.67
C PRO A 173 -10.88 15.07 -0.23
N GLN A 174 -11.76 16.03 0.06
CA GLN A 174 -12.30 16.24 1.40
C GLN A 174 -13.28 15.13 1.77
N ARG A 175 -14.20 14.79 0.86
CA ARG A 175 -15.12 13.65 1.01
C ARG A 175 -14.36 12.35 1.16
N PHE A 176 -13.32 12.12 0.35
CA PHE A 176 -12.48 10.92 0.48
C PHE A 176 -11.82 10.85 1.86
N LYS A 177 -11.19 11.94 2.30
CA LYS A 177 -10.57 12.03 3.63
C LYS A 177 -11.59 11.73 4.73
N SER A 178 -12.74 12.39 4.74
CA SER A 178 -13.78 12.17 5.75
C SER A 178 -14.33 10.73 5.72
N CYS A 179 -14.43 10.10 4.55
CA CYS A 179 -14.81 8.69 4.46
C CYS A 179 -13.77 7.77 5.10
N VAL A 180 -12.47 8.02 4.88
CA VAL A 180 -11.37 7.25 5.50
C VAL A 180 -11.37 7.43 7.02
N GLU A 181 -11.48 8.67 7.51
CA GLU A 181 -11.53 8.98 8.95
C GLU A 181 -12.73 8.31 9.62
N ASN A 182 -13.92 8.42 9.02
CA ASN A 182 -15.13 7.80 9.57
C ASN A 182 -15.05 6.26 9.54
N ALA A 183 -14.53 5.66 8.47
CA ALA A 183 -14.33 4.21 8.42
C ALA A 183 -13.37 3.73 9.50
N PHE A 184 -12.29 4.47 9.76
CA PHE A 184 -11.35 4.18 10.85
C PHE A 184 -12.04 4.22 12.21
N GLU A 185 -12.79 5.29 12.51
CA GLU A 185 -13.52 5.43 13.78
C GLU A 185 -14.55 4.30 13.99
N ILE A 186 -15.29 3.92 12.95
CA ILE A 186 -16.26 2.82 13.03
C ILE A 186 -15.56 1.49 13.35
N ILE A 187 -14.43 1.21 12.69
CA ILE A 187 -13.64 -0.01 12.92
C ILE A 187 -13.06 -0.01 14.33
N LEU A 188 -12.54 1.12 14.80
CA LEU A 188 -11.94 1.26 16.13
C LEU A 188 -12.99 0.99 17.22
N LYS A 189 -14.14 1.66 17.16
CA LYS A 189 -15.24 1.46 18.12
C LYS A 189 -15.75 0.03 18.15
N ALA A 190 -15.83 -0.63 16.98
CA ALA A 190 -16.20 -2.04 16.92
C ALA A 190 -15.14 -2.95 17.55
N ALA A 191 -13.85 -2.64 17.39
CA ALA A 191 -12.76 -3.38 18.02
C ALA A 191 -12.75 -3.21 19.55
N ASP A 192 -13.13 -2.03 20.05
CA ASP A 192 -13.22 -1.71 21.48
C ASP A 192 -14.52 -2.23 22.14
N GLY A 193 -15.43 -2.84 21.36
CA GLY A 193 -16.70 -3.37 21.84
C GLY A 193 -17.78 -2.32 22.10
N GLU A 194 -17.59 -1.08 21.61
CA GLU A 194 -18.54 0.02 21.76
C GLU A 194 -19.71 -0.05 20.77
N ILE A 195 -19.61 -0.90 19.75
CA ILE A 195 -20.67 -1.16 18.76
C ILE A 195 -21.15 -2.61 18.93
N PRO A 196 -22.47 -2.86 19.06
CA PRO A 196 -23.00 -4.22 19.04
C PRO A 196 -22.64 -4.90 17.71
N ILE A 197 -21.97 -6.04 17.81
CA ILE A 197 -21.52 -6.86 16.69
C ILE A 197 -22.59 -7.88 16.31
#